data_AF-A0A1Q8QLK7-F1
#
_entry.id   AF-A0A1Q8QLK7-F1
#
_cell.length_a   1.000
_cell.length_b   1.000
_cell.length_c   1.000
_cell.angle_alpha   90.00
_cell.angle_beta   90.00
_cell.angle_gamma   90.00
#
_symmetry.space_group_name_H-M   'P 1'
#
loop_
_entity.id
_entity.type
_entity.pdbx_description
1 polymer ?
#
loop_
_entity_poly.entity_id
_entity_poly.type
_entity_poly.pdbx_seq_one_letter_code
_entity_poly.pdbx_strand_id
1 'polypeptide(L)' 'MGEELQEYLANESIEELADLVEVVYAILDHKKVSSQEFEVTREQKVKERGAFKKKLLLKEVIDN' A
#
# COMPACT_ATOMS: atom_id res chain seq x y z
N MET A 1 8.59 2.91 -5.94
CA MET A 1 7.23 3.34 -5.52
C MET A 1 6.78 4.60 -6.21
N GLY A 2 7.62 5.65 -6.32
CA GLY A 2 7.21 6.89 -6.98
C GLY A 2 6.79 6.69 -8.45
N GLU A 3 7.61 5.96 -9.21
CA GLU A 3 7.39 5.66 -10.65
C GLU A 3 6.11 4.88 -10.90
N GLU A 4 6.00 3.66 -10.40
CA GLU A 4 4.78 2.82 -10.48
C GLU A 4 3.49 3.55 -10.05
N LEU A 5 3.58 4.42 -9.04
CA LEU A 5 2.42 5.19 -8.59
C LEU A 5 2.03 6.26 -9.61
N GLN A 6 3.01 6.93 -10.24
CA GLN A 6 2.72 7.86 -11.32
C GLN A 6 2.16 7.14 -12.54
N GLU A 7 2.68 5.96 -12.88
CA GLU A 7 2.20 5.17 -14.02
C GLU A 7 0.77 4.66 -13.78
N TYR A 8 0.46 4.16 -12.57
CA TYR A 8 -0.92 3.85 -12.19
C TYR A 8 -1.85 5.07 -12.25
N LEU A 9 -1.41 6.24 -11.77
CA LEU A 9 -2.22 7.47 -11.83
C LEU A 9 -2.45 7.97 -13.27
N ALA A 10 -1.58 7.59 -14.22
CA ALA A 10 -1.70 7.96 -15.63
C ALA A 10 -2.54 6.97 -16.44
N ASN A 11 -2.35 5.66 -16.20
CA ASN A 11 -2.88 4.59 -17.04
C ASN A 11 -4.03 3.80 -16.37
N GLU A 12 -4.15 3.84 -15.04
CA GLU A 12 -5.13 3.13 -14.20
C GLU A 12 -5.30 1.63 -14.52
N SER A 13 -4.27 0.99 -15.09
CA SER A 13 -4.36 -0.39 -15.55
C SER A 13 -4.15 -1.41 -14.41
N ILE A 14 -4.53 -2.67 -14.67
CA ILE A 14 -4.35 -3.76 -13.71
C ILE A 14 -2.87 -4.13 -13.58
N GLU A 15 -2.12 -3.98 -14.68
CA GLU A 15 -0.68 -4.21 -14.75
C GLU A 15 0.05 -3.27 -13.79
N GLU A 16 -0.20 -1.96 -13.86
CA GLU A 16 0.43 -0.95 -13.00
C GLU A 16 0.06 -1.15 -11.51
N LEU A 17 -1.15 -1.65 -11.23
CA LEU A 17 -1.54 -2.06 -9.88
C LEU A 17 -0.74 -3.27 -9.38
N ALA A 18 -0.44 -4.22 -10.26
CA ALA A 18 0.38 -5.37 -9.94
C ALA A 18 1.82 -4.94 -9.64
N ASP A 19 2.36 -4.02 -10.44
CA ASP A 19 3.72 -3.49 -10.24
C ASP A 19 3.85 -2.72 -8.91
N LEU A 20 2.83 -1.94 -8.54
CA LEU A 20 2.74 -1.32 -7.21
C LEU A 20 2.77 -2.36 -6.06
N VAL A 21 2.06 -3.48 -6.22
CA VAL A 21 2.05 -4.57 -5.24
C VAL A 21 3.41 -5.28 -5.20
N GLU A 22 4.06 -5.46 -6.34
CA GLU A 22 5.40 -6.05 -6.42
C GLU A 22 6.43 -5.21 -5.67
N VAL A 23 6.38 -3.87 -5.82
CA VAL A 23 7.23 -2.98 -5.04
C VAL A 23 6.96 -3.09 -3.53
N VAL A 24 5.71 -3.24 -3.11
CA VAL A 24 5.39 -3.47 -1.69
C VAL A 24 6.01 -4.77 -1.19
N TYR A 25 5.91 -5.87 -1.95
CA TYR A 25 6.53 -7.14 -1.57
C TYR A 25 8.05 -7.08 -1.54
N ALA A 26 8.69 -6.40 -2.49
CA ALA A 26 10.13 -6.19 -2.48
C ALA A 26 10.60 -5.43 -1.22
N ILE A 27 9.81 -4.44 -0.76
CA ILE A 27 10.09 -3.72 0.49
C ILE A 27 9.94 -4.63 1.71
N LEU A 28 8.92 -5.49 1.73
CA LEU A 28 8.72 -6.43 2.84
C LEU A 28 9.88 -7.43 2.93
N ASP A 29 10.31 -7.98 1.80
CA ASP A 29 11.46 -8.89 1.72
C ASP A 29 12.75 -8.20 2.20
N HIS A 30 13.03 -6.99 1.71
CA HIS A 30 14.18 -6.20 2.17
C HIS A 30 14.16 -5.94 3.67
N LYS A 31 12.96 -5.70 4.25
CA LYS A 31 12.76 -5.50 5.69
C LYS A 31 12.70 -6.80 6.49
N LYS A 32 12.77 -7.97 5.84
CA LYS A 32 12.62 -9.30 6.44
C LYS A 32 11.28 -9.47 7.19
N VAL A 33 10.24 -8.79 6.69
CA VAL A 33 8.88 -8.90 7.22
C VAL A 33 8.14 -9.95 6.42
N SER A 34 7.54 -10.92 7.10
CA SER A 34 6.76 -11.95 6.43
C SER A 34 5.45 -11.38 5.86
N SER A 35 5.01 -11.91 4.72
CA SER A 35 3.70 -11.58 4.15
C SER A 35 2.56 -11.84 5.13
N GLN A 36 2.66 -12.89 5.93
CA GLN A 36 1.66 -13.22 6.97
C GLN A 36 1.57 -12.12 8.03
N GLU A 37 2.69 -11.66 8.57
CA GLU A 37 2.73 -10.58 9.56
C GLU A 37 2.19 -9.26 8.98
N PHE A 38 2.54 -8.97 7.72
CA PHE A 38 2.01 -7.83 7.00
C PHE A 38 0.49 -7.89 6.85
N GLU A 39 -0.06 -9.04 6.44
CA GLU A 39 -1.50 -9.23 6.26
C GLU A 39 -2.27 -9.13 7.58
N VAL A 40 -1.76 -9.71 8.67
CA VAL A 40 -2.34 -9.56 10.02
C VAL A 40 -2.41 -8.08 10.40
N THR A 41 -1.34 -7.32 10.17
CA THR A 41 -1.29 -5.88 10.43
C THR A 41 -2.29 -5.11 9.57
N ARG A 42 -2.41 -5.47 8.28
CA ARG A 42 -3.34 -4.86 7.33
C ARG A 42 -4.79 -5.09 7.77
N GLU A 43 -5.15 -6.32 8.15
CA GLU A 43 -6.49 -6.66 8.64
C GLU A 43 -6.85 -5.95 9.94
N GLN A 44 -5.91 -5.84 10.87
CA GLN A 44 -6.11 -5.08 12.12
C GLN A 44 -6.43 -3.61 11.82
N LYS A 45 -5.66 -2.97 10.93
CA LYS A 45 -5.94 -1.58 10.48
C LYS A 45 -7.31 -1.44 9.84
N VAL A 46 -7.73 -2.43 9.04
CA VAL A 46 -9.07 -2.46 8.43
C VAL A 46 -10.17 -2.52 9.50
N LYS A 47 -9.98 -3.34 10.54
CA LYS A 47 -10.94 -3.47 11.66
C LYS A 47 -11.00 -2.20 12.52
N GLU A 48 -9.86 -1.58 12.80
CA GLU A 48 -9.75 -0.40 13.67
C GLU A 48 -10.19 0.90 13.00
N ARG A 49 -9.77 1.13 11.75
CA ARG A 49 -9.91 2.44 11.07
C ARG A 49 -10.88 2.40 9.90
N GLY A 50 -11.41 1.22 9.59
CA GLY A 50 -12.06 0.93 8.32
C GLY A 50 -10.98 0.76 7.25
N ALA A 51 -11.11 -0.27 6.41
CA ALA A 51 -10.34 -0.32 5.17
C ALA A 51 -10.43 1.03 4.46
N PHE A 52 -9.45 1.34 3.60
CA PHE A 52 -9.49 2.48 2.67
C PHE A 52 -10.82 2.59 1.87
N LYS A 53 -11.73 1.60 1.96
CA LYS A 53 -13.18 1.67 1.67
C LYS A 53 -13.88 2.99 2.04
N LYS A 54 -13.48 3.71 3.10
CA LYS A 54 -14.11 5.01 3.42
C LYS A 54 -13.60 6.20 2.59
N LYS A 55 -12.69 6.00 1.61
CA LYS A 55 -12.02 7.09 0.89
C LYS A 55 -11.50 8.18 1.84
N LEU A 56 -11.10 7.79 3.06
CA LEU A 56 -10.37 8.69 3.92
C LEU A 56 -9.02 8.83 3.24
N LEU A 57 -8.90 9.92 2.46
CA LEU A 57 -7.64 10.51 2.06
C LEU A 57 -6.67 10.33 3.24
N LEU A 58 -5.42 9.96 2.94
CA LEU A 58 -4.32 10.35 3.81
C LEU A 58 -4.44 11.87 3.99
N LYS A 59 -5.14 12.32 5.04
CA LYS A 59 -4.98 13.66 5.56
C LYS A 59 -3.57 13.65 6.13
N GLU A 60 -2.69 14.31 5.39
CA GLU A 60 -1.32 14.74 5.71
C GLU A 60 -0.73 14.16 7.00
N VAL A 61 0.40 13.47 6.85
CA VAL A 61 1.36 13.36 7.94
C VAL A 61 1.98 14.75 8.08
N ILE A 62 1.58 15.49 9.11
CA ILE A 62 2.34 16.65 9.57
C ILE A 62 3.57 16.09 10.28
N ASP A 63 4.72 16.12 9.61
CA ASP A 63 6.02 15.98 10.29
C ASP A 63 6.24 17.22 11.16
N ASN A 64 6.59 17.00 12.43
CA ASN A 64 7.05 18.05 13.34
C ASN A 64 8.58 18.09 13.38
#